data_AF-A0A085V681-F1
#
_entry.id   AF-A0A085V681-F1
#
_cell.length_a   1.000
_cell.length_b   1.000
_cell.length_c   1.000
_cell.angle_alpha   90.00
_cell.angle_beta   90.00
_cell.angle_gamma   90.00
#
_symmetry.space_group_name_H-M   'P 1'
#
loop_
_entity.id
_entity.type
_entity.pdbx_description
1 polymer ?
#
loop_
_entity_poly.entity_id
_entity_poly.type
_entity_poly.pdbx_seq_one_letter_code
_entity_poly.pdbx_strand_id
1 'polypeptide(L)' 'MDKPQHTTLIGNPEVRQMLGMQTQSGLNKLRNKDATFRKPIKTNDSRQARPRYDLAELEEWIKAKKDARNNREDAAA' A
#
# COMPACT_ATOMS: atom_id res chain seq x y z
N MET A 1 16.91 -7.70 17.36
CA MET A 1 15.71 -7.03 17.90
C MET A 1 15.06 -6.27 16.76
N ASP A 2 13.97 -6.79 16.22
CA ASP A 2 13.15 -6.06 15.25
C ASP A 2 12.69 -4.75 15.89
N LYS A 3 13.07 -3.63 15.28
CA LYS A 3 12.68 -2.30 15.76
C LYS A 3 11.16 -2.23 15.77
N PRO A 4 10.51 -1.69 16.83
CA PRO A 4 9.10 -1.38 16.76
C PRO A 4 8.92 -0.31 15.67
N GLN A 5 8.55 -0.76 14.48
CA GLN A 5 8.20 0.14 13.39
C GLN A 5 6.98 0.91 13.89
N HIS A 6 7.11 2.23 13.97
CA HIS A 6 6.04 3.12 14.44
C HIS A 6 4.76 2.75 13.68
N THR A 7 3.84 2.03 14.32
CA THR A 7 2.66 1.42 13.69
C THR A 7 1.64 2.50 13.39
N THR A 8 1.99 3.40 12.47
CA THR A 8 1.12 4.47 12.01
C THR A 8 0.14 3.85 11.04
N LEU A 9 -1.08 3.63 11.54
CA LEU A 9 -2.16 3.08 10.73
C LEU A 9 -2.89 4.21 9.99
N ILE A 10 -2.74 4.24 8.68
CA ILE A 10 -3.36 5.22 7.80
C ILE A 10 -4.63 4.66 7.15
N GLY A 11 -5.56 5.53 6.78
CA GLY A 11 -6.81 5.16 6.13
C GLY A 11 -6.74 5.23 4.60
N ASN A 12 -7.84 4.85 3.95
CA ASN A 12 -7.97 5.00 2.49
C ASN A 12 -7.67 6.42 1.96
N PRO A 13 -8.09 7.53 2.61
CA PRO A 13 -7.80 8.87 2.11
C PRO A 13 -6.30 9.17 2.05
N GLU A 14 -5.56 8.82 3.09
CA GLU A 14 -4.12 9.03 3.17
C GLU A 14 -3.39 8.16 2.15
N VAL A 15 -3.76 6.88 2.04
CA VAL A 15 -3.20 5.96 1.02
C VAL A 15 -3.41 6.51 -0.38
N ARG A 16 -4.60 7.03 -0.67
CA ARG A 16 -4.91 7.65 -1.96
C ARG A 16 -4.04 8.88 -2.22
N GLN A 17 -3.85 9.73 -1.22
CA GLN A 17 -3.01 10.91 -1.34
C GLN A 17 -1.55 10.53 -1.63
N MET A 18 -1.00 9.55 -0.90
CA MET A 18 0.37 9.07 -1.12
C MET A 18 0.58 8.48 -2.53
N LEU A 19 -0.43 7.78 -3.04
CA LEU A 19 -0.39 7.16 -4.38
C LEU A 19 -0.83 8.12 -5.50
N GLY A 20 -1.14 9.38 -5.20
CA GLY A 20 -1.65 10.35 -6.18
C GLY A 20 -3.01 9.99 -6.78
N MET A 21 -3.81 9.17 -6.09
CA MET A 21 -5.10 8.69 -6.58
C MET A 21 -6.25 9.61 -6.18
N GLN A 22 -6.97 10.14 -7.18
CA GLN A 22 -8.12 11.01 -6.91
C GLN A 22 -9.37 10.29 -6.39
N THR A 23 -9.53 8.97 -6.57
CA THR A 23 -10.79 8.27 -6.22
C THR A 23 -10.57 6.98 -5.43
N GLN A 24 -11.55 6.63 -4.58
CA GLN A 24 -11.56 5.35 -3.85
C GLN A 24 -11.74 4.14 -4.79
N SER A 25 -12.44 4.34 -5.91
CA SER A 25 -12.56 3.31 -6.95
C SER A 25 -11.20 2.94 -7.55
N GLY A 26 -10.32 3.92 -7.77
CA GLY A 26 -8.94 3.68 -8.20
C GLY A 26 -8.16 2.78 -7.23
N LEU A 27 -8.24 3.07 -5.93
CA LEU A 27 -7.61 2.26 -4.89
C LEU A 27 -8.18 0.83 -4.85
N ASN A 28 -9.49 0.67 -4.96
CA ASN A 28 -10.12 -0.66 -5.01
C ASN A 28 -9.69 -1.46 -6.25
N LYS A 29 -9.57 -0.80 -7.41
CA LYS A 29 -9.07 -1.44 -8.63
C LYS A 29 -7.61 -1.86 -8.47
N LEU A 30 -6.77 -1.03 -7.86
CA LEU A 30 -5.37 -1.40 -7.57
C LEU A 30 -5.33 -2.64 -6.68
N ARG A 31 -6.08 -2.65 -5.57
CA ARG A 31 -6.16 -3.80 -4.67
C ARG A 31 -6.60 -5.08 -5.36
N ASN A 32 -7.52 -4.98 -6.33
CA ASN A 32 -8.03 -6.15 -7.06
C ASN A 32 -7.08 -6.60 -8.18
N LYS A 33 -6.35 -5.68 -8.82
CA LYS A 33 -5.45 -5.97 -9.93
C LYS A 33 -4.07 -6.41 -9.48
N ASP A 34 -3.57 -5.86 -8.39
CA ASP A 34 -2.23 -6.10 -7.90
C ASP A 34 -2.28 -6.90 -6.59
N ALA A 35 -2.02 -8.19 -6.70
CA ALA A 35 -1.97 -9.11 -5.55
C ALA A 35 -0.81 -8.79 -4.59
N THR A 36 0.19 -8.01 -5.02
CA THR A 36 1.30 -7.57 -4.16
C THR A 36 0.93 -6.37 -3.30
N PHE A 37 -0.20 -5.72 -3.59
CA PHE A 37 -0.68 -4.60 -2.79
C PHE A 37 -1.09 -5.08 -1.39
N ARG A 38 -0.62 -4.38 -0.35
CA ARG A 38 -0.84 -4.75 1.05
C ARG A 38 -2.34 -4.85 1.37
N LYS A 39 -2.71 -5.91 2.10
CA LYS A 39 -4.10 -6.13 2.50
C LYS A 39 -4.48 -5.13 3.61
N PRO A 40 -5.68 -4.54 3.57
CA PRO A 40 -6.14 -3.68 4.64
C PRO A 40 -6.33 -4.46 5.93
N ILE A 41 -5.88 -3.87 7.03
CA ILE A 41 -6.19 -4.27 8.39
C ILE A 41 -7.58 -3.73 8.73
N LYS A 42 -8.48 -4.63 9.14
CA LYS A 42 -9.79 -4.26 9.66
C LYS A 42 -9.84 -4.54 11.16
N THR A 43 -10.46 -3.65 11.92
CA THR A 43 -10.65 -3.83 13.37
C THR A 43 -11.83 -4.75 13.71
N ASN A 44 -12.69 -5.06 12.72
CA ASN A 44 -13.86 -5.92 12.88
C ASN A 44 -14.24 -6.51 11.49
N ASP A 45 -14.96 -7.63 11.47
CA ASP A 45 -15.48 -8.31 10.28
C ASP A 45 -16.69 -7.59 9.63
N SER A 46 -17.24 -6.59 10.30
CA SER A 46 -18.32 -5.78 9.73
C SER A 46 -17.93 -5.15 8.38
N ARG A 47 -18.88 -5.14 7.44
CA ARG A 47 -18.71 -4.48 6.13
C ARG A 47 -18.45 -2.98 6.25
N GLN A 48 -18.83 -2.37 7.38
CA GLN A 48 -18.61 -0.96 7.69
C GLN A 48 -17.25 -0.68 8.37
N ALA A 49 -16.47 -1.72 8.69
CA ALA A 49 -15.17 -1.56 9.32
C ALA A 49 -14.23 -0.79 8.37
N ARG A 50 -13.69 0.32 8.88
CA ARG A 50 -12.79 1.17 8.11
C ARG A 50 -11.47 0.43 7.85
N PRO A 51 -11.08 0.21 6.59
CA PRO A 51 -9.79 -0.40 6.29
C PRO A 51 -8.67 0.56 6.69
N ARG A 52 -7.67 0.03 7.40
CA ARG A 52 -6.42 0.72 7.71
C ARG A 52 -5.24 -0.02 7.10
N TYR A 53 -4.15 0.70 6.87
CA TYR A 53 -2.92 0.16 6.32
C TYR A 53 -1.77 0.61 7.19
N ASP A 54 -0.78 -0.26 7.34
CA ASP A 54 0.49 0.13 7.95
C ASP A 54 1.29 0.98 6.94
N LEU A 55 1.71 2.16 7.38
CA LEU A 55 2.51 3.08 6.58
C LEU A 55 3.83 2.44 6.14
N ALA A 56 4.54 1.77 7.05
CA ALA A 56 5.85 1.18 6.77
C ALA A 56 5.73 0.08 5.70
N GLU A 57 4.70 -0.75 5.81
CA GLU A 57 4.40 -1.79 4.84
C GLU A 57 4.13 -1.24 3.42
N LEU A 58 3.43 -0.11 3.34
CA LEU A 58 3.14 0.57 2.08
C LEU A 58 4.40 1.21 1.49
N GLU A 59 5.24 1.84 2.32
CA GLU A 59 6.52 2.41 1.89
C GLU A 59 7.46 1.33 1.35
N GLU A 60 7.56 0.19 2.04
CA GLU A 60 8.31 -0.98 1.56
C GLU A 60 7.78 -1.49 0.21
N TRP A 61 6.46 -1.53 0.03
CA TRP A 61 5.86 -1.94 -1.24
C TRP A 61 6.20 -0.94 -2.37
N ILE A 62 6.14 0.36 -2.09
CA ILE A 62 6.55 1.40 -3.05
C ILE A 62 8.04 1.27 -3.38
N LYS A 63 8.88 1.00 -2.38
CA LYS A 63 10.32 0.78 -2.56
C LYS A 63 10.58 -0.43 -3.45
N ALA A 64 9.94 -1.56 -3.18
CA ALA A 64 10.05 -2.76 -4.01
C ALA A 64 9.61 -2.51 -5.46
N LYS A 65 8.57 -1.70 -5.70
CA LYS A 65 8.16 -1.29 -7.06
C LYS A 65 9.20 -0.41 -7.75
N LYS A 66 9.86 0.50 -7.01
CA LYS A 66 10.96 1.32 -7.54
C LYS A 66 12.17 0.46 -7.89
N ASP A 67 12.56 -0.45 -7.00
CA ASP A 67 13.68 -1.35 -7.22
C ASP A 67 13.43 -2.29 -8.41
N ALA A 68 12.20 -2.84 -8.54
CA ALA A 68 11.81 -3.65 -9.69
C ALA A 68 11.81 -2.86 -11.01
N ARG A 69 11.47 -1.56 -10.98
CA ARG A 69 11.56 -0.69 -12.16
C ARG A 69 13.02 -0.44 -12.53
N ASN A 70 13.86 -0.05 -11.56
CA ASN A 70 15.27 0.24 -11.81
C ASN A 70 15.99 -1.01 -12.34
N ASN A 71 15.79 -2.18 -11.72
CA ASN A 71 16.37 -3.44 -12.20
C ASN A 71 15.90 -3.85 -13.61
N ARG A 72 14.72 -3.39 -14.05
CA ARG A 72 14.23 -3.60 -15.41
C ARG A 72 14.88 -2.66 -16.43
N GLU A 73 15.23 -1.44 -16.01
CA GLU A 73 16.03 -0.51 -16.81
C GLU A 73 17.48 -1.02 -16.95
N ASP A 74 18.07 -1.57 -15.88
CA ASP A 74 19.42 -2.14 -15.90
C ASP A 74 19.53 -3.42 -16.76
N ALA A 75 18.45 -4.19 -16.91
CA ALA A 75 18.43 -5.39 -17.77
C ALA A 75 18.18 -5.09 -19.26
N ALA A 76 17.87 -3.83 -19.60
CA ALA A 76 17.62 -3.37 -20.98
C ALA A 76 18.77 -2.51 -21.54
N ALA A 77 19.82 -2.27 -20.75
CA ALA A 77 21.05 -1.58 -21.12
C ALA A 77 22.18 -2.60 -21.40
#